data_AF-A0A8T4T859-F1
#
_entry.id   AF-A0A8T4T859-F1
#
_cell.length_a   1.000
_cell.length_b   1.000
_cell.length_c   1.000
_cell.angle_alpha   90.00
_cell.angle_beta   90.00
_cell.angle_gamma   90.00
#
_symmetry.space_group_name_H-M   'P 1'
#
loop_
_entity.id
_entity.type
_entity.pdbx_description
1 polymer ?
#
loop_
_entity_poly.entity_id
_entity_poly.type
_entity_poly.pdbx_seq_one_letter_code
_entity_poly.pdbx_strand_id
1 'polypeptide(L)'
;MIDPRLIDFLKKELKNRHSEEFLRQGLITKGWPIPTIDDSIKEAKRQINIESLTPLITQAQTPTVEQIKNISEKSAIERPSFDSHTLIISLIMFLVIASILTFTALVFFYMQGVMDYSVYDPTSGTNLKKTCIYENCSDLRDHALDFAKQKLLLSIIIGLITSLIIVLIYNFVSFKKVFLWIIQALFIIFLLVMGYLWFNFTRGIG
;
A
#
# COMPACT_ATOMS: atom_id res chain seq x y z
N MET A 1 2.35 46.78 6.05
CA MET A 1 3.25 46.97 7.20
C MET A 1 3.69 45.58 7.64
N ILE A 2 5.01 45.32 7.70
CA ILE A 2 5.51 43.97 7.98
C ILE A 2 5.39 43.69 9.48
N ASP A 3 4.80 42.54 9.84
CA ASP A 3 4.59 42.17 11.25
C ASP A 3 5.92 41.74 11.90
N PRO A 4 6.41 42.43 12.95
CA PRO A 4 7.66 42.09 13.62
C PRO A 4 7.65 40.69 14.25
N ARG A 5 6.47 40.16 14.63
CA ARG A 5 6.35 38.81 15.20
C ARG A 5 6.58 37.73 14.15
N LEU A 6 6.19 38.00 12.91
CA LEU A 6 6.41 37.11 11.77
C LEU A 6 7.89 37.05 11.39
N ILE A 7 8.57 38.20 11.43
CA ILE A 7 10.02 38.29 11.18
C ILE A 7 10.80 37.47 12.23
N ASP A 8 10.49 37.60 13.53
CA ASP A 8 11.19 36.86 14.58
C ASP A 8 10.93 35.34 14.52
N PHE A 9 9.71 34.93 14.18
CA PHE A 9 9.39 33.54 13.89
C PHE A 9 10.23 33.02 12.71
N LEU A 10 10.24 33.73 11.59
CA LEU A 10 11.00 33.35 10.40
C LEU A 10 12.50 33.29 10.66
N LYS A 11 13.07 34.21 11.44
CA LYS A 11 14.48 34.15 11.84
C LYS A 11 14.81 32.86 12.59
N LYS A 12 13.97 32.48 13.56
CA LYS A 12 14.17 31.27 14.36
C LYS A 12 14.08 30.01 13.49
N GLU A 13 13.08 29.94 12.61
CA GLU A 13 12.86 28.79 11.74
C GLU A 13 13.90 28.66 10.61
N LEU A 14 14.32 29.79 10.02
CA LEU A 14 15.39 29.82 9.02
C LEU A 14 16.75 29.43 9.63
N LYS A 15 17.03 29.82 10.89
CA LYS A 15 18.23 29.39 11.63
C LYS A 15 18.22 27.89 11.95
N ASN A 16 17.03 27.31 12.14
CA ASN A 16 16.82 25.87 12.39
C ASN A 16 16.82 25.00 11.12
N ARG A 17 17.25 25.54 9.96
CA ARG A 17 17.36 24.84 8.66
C ARG A 17 16.04 24.38 8.03
N HIS A 18 14.91 24.99 8.37
CA HIS A 18 13.69 24.77 7.59
C HIS A 18 13.84 25.40 6.20
N SER A 19 13.42 24.68 5.15
CA SER A 19 13.47 25.21 3.78
C SER A 19 12.52 26.39 3.64
N GLU A 20 12.96 27.42 2.92
CA GLU A 20 12.16 28.60 2.62
C GLU A 20 10.82 28.23 1.99
N GLU A 21 10.84 27.25 1.08
CA GLU A 21 9.64 26.74 0.42
C GLU A 21 8.65 26.10 1.42
N PHE A 22 9.16 25.38 2.42
CA PHE A 22 8.32 24.81 3.48
C PHE A 22 7.70 25.90 4.36
N LEU A 23 8.46 26.93 4.72
CA LEU A 23 7.95 28.06 5.50
C LEU A 23 6.93 28.88 4.71
N ARG A 24 7.17 29.08 3.42
CA ARG A 24 6.25 29.78 2.51
C ARG A 24 4.93 29.04 2.38
N GLN A 25 4.96 27.73 2.12
CA GLN A 25 3.75 26.90 2.05
C GLN A 25 3.00 26.85 3.39
N GLY A 26 3.71 26.77 4.51
CA GLY A 26 3.12 26.79 5.84
C GLY A 26 2.40 28.11 6.16
N LEU A 27 2.97 29.24 5.74
CA LEU A 27 2.38 30.57 5.94
C LEU A 27 1.19 30.83 5.01
N ILE A 28 1.26 30.38 3.74
CA ILE A 28 0.13 30.42 2.81
C ILE A 28 -1.05 29.61 3.37
N THR A 29 -0.79 28.41 3.87
CA THR A 29 -1.83 27.54 4.46
C THR A 29 -2.49 28.17 5.70
N LYS A 30 -1.75 29.01 6.43
CA LYS A 30 -2.25 29.78 7.58
C LYS A 30 -2.96 31.09 7.20
N GLY A 31 -3.14 31.36 5.90
CA GLY A 31 -3.90 32.51 5.40
C GLY A 31 -3.11 33.81 5.29
N TRP A 32 -1.77 33.75 5.31
CA TRP A 32 -0.95 34.96 5.16
C TRP A 32 -0.86 35.42 3.69
N PRO A 33 -0.89 36.73 3.40
CA PRO A 33 -0.75 37.23 2.04
C PRO A 33 0.65 36.95 1.48
N ILE A 34 0.71 36.35 0.29
CA ILE A 34 1.96 36.04 -0.45
C ILE A 34 2.97 37.20 -0.47
N PRO A 35 2.59 38.45 -0.84
CA PRO A 35 3.56 39.55 -0.86
C PRO A 35 4.14 39.85 0.53
N THR A 36 3.35 39.69 1.59
CA THR A 36 3.82 39.89 2.97
C THR A 36 4.78 38.79 3.41
N ILE A 37 4.58 37.55 2.97
CA ILE A 37 5.48 36.43 3.24
C ILE A 37 6.83 36.65 2.57
N ASP A 38 6.83 36.99 1.27
CA ASP A 38 8.05 37.18 0.50
C ASP A 38 8.87 38.37 1.03
N ASP A 39 8.21 39.47 1.40
CA ASP A 39 8.85 40.63 2.03
C ASP A 39 9.42 40.29 3.42
N SER A 40 8.70 39.50 4.21
CA SER A 40 9.12 39.08 5.56
C SER A 40 10.28 38.10 5.55
N ILE A 41 10.34 37.18 4.58
CA ILE A 41 11.45 36.25 4.40
C ILE A 41 12.70 37.01 3.95
N LYS A 42 12.56 37.96 3.02
CA LYS A 42 13.65 38.81 2.55
C LYS A 42 14.23 39.66 3.69
N GLU A 43 13.37 40.24 4.52
CA GLU A 43 13.78 41.05 5.67
C GLU A 43 14.40 40.17 6.78
N ALA A 44 13.85 38.98 7.06
CA ALA A 44 14.44 38.04 8.01
C ALA A 44 15.86 37.59 7.59
N LYS A 45 16.06 37.26 6.30
CA LYS A 45 17.40 36.94 5.75
C LYS A 45 18.36 38.11 5.84
N ARG A 46 17.89 39.33 5.56
CA ARG A 46 18.69 40.55 5.67
C ARG A 46 19.16 40.76 7.11
N GLN A 47 18.29 40.56 8.09
CA GLN A 47 18.63 40.73 9.50
C GLN A 47 19.55 39.62 10.04
N ILE A 48 19.40 38.37 9.58
CA ILE A 48 20.36 37.28 9.90
C ILE A 48 21.76 37.61 9.35
N ASN A 49 21.85 38.12 8.11
CA ASN A 49 23.13 38.53 7.52
C ASN A 49 23.73 39.76 8.23
N ILE A 50 22.92 40.69 8.73
CA ILE A 50 23.41 41.88 9.45
C ILE A 50 23.86 41.52 10.87
N GLU A 51 23.18 40.59 11.56
CA GLU A 51 23.59 40.09 12.88
C GLU A 51 24.92 39.30 12.80
N SER A 52 25.29 38.83 11.61
CA SER A 52 26.62 38.26 11.32
C SER A 52 27.72 39.31 11.04
N LEU A 53 27.40 40.62 11.08
CA LEU A 53 28.23 41.67 10.49
C LEU A 53 28.33 42.97 11.32
N THR A 54 28.32 42.98 12.66
CA THR A 54 28.97 44.04 13.50
C THR A 54 28.95 43.69 15.01
N PRO A 55 29.89 44.19 15.86
CA PRO A 55 31.05 43.40 16.27
C PRO A 55 31.32 43.41 17.79
N LEU A 56 31.97 42.37 18.34
CA LEU A 56 32.91 42.53 19.46
C LEU A 56 33.86 41.32 19.52
N ILE A 57 35.07 41.52 18.97
CA ILE A 57 36.37 41.18 19.56
C ILE A 57 36.41 39.90 20.41
N THR A 58 36.96 38.81 19.87
CA THR A 58 38.16 38.10 20.39
C THR A 58 38.29 36.69 19.75
N GLN A 59 39.49 36.42 19.21
CA GLN A 59 40.09 35.10 18.91
C GLN A 59 39.61 34.28 17.69
N ALA A 60 40.36 34.48 16.59
CA ALA A 60 41.08 33.46 15.82
C ALA A 60 40.47 32.05 15.66
N GLN A 61 39.95 31.75 14.45
CA GLN A 61 40.43 30.67 13.56
C GLN A 61 39.44 30.48 12.39
N THR A 62 39.88 30.81 11.18
CA THR A 62 39.26 30.42 9.91
C THR A 62 39.34 28.92 9.68
N PRO A 63 38.29 28.29 9.14
CA PRO A 63 38.46 27.20 8.19
C PRO A 63 37.84 27.51 6.83
N THR A 64 38.37 26.78 5.86
CA THR A 64 38.60 27.12 4.45
C THR A 64 37.41 26.82 3.53
N VAL A 65 37.34 27.54 2.41
CA VAL A 65 36.34 27.49 1.33
C VAL A 65 36.13 26.09 0.69
N GLU A 66 36.96 25.10 1.00
CA GLU A 66 36.85 23.74 0.45
C GLU A 66 35.68 22.91 1.02
N GLN A 67 35.12 23.25 2.18
CA GLN A 67 33.99 22.47 2.74
C GLN A 67 32.64 22.75 2.07
N ILE A 68 32.48 23.88 1.36
CA ILE A 68 31.20 24.24 0.72
C ILE A 68 30.98 23.42 -0.56
N LYS A 69 32.05 22.98 -1.24
CA LYS A 69 31.92 22.20 -2.48
C LYS A 69 31.45 20.76 -2.23
N ASN A 70 31.80 20.15 -1.09
CA ASN A 70 31.38 18.79 -0.74
C ASN A 70 29.94 18.69 -0.18
N ILE A 71 29.32 19.81 0.24
CA ILE A 71 27.94 19.82 0.75
C ILE A 71 26.95 20.08 -0.40
N SER A 72 27.35 20.83 -1.42
CA SER A 72 26.47 21.16 -2.56
C SER A 72 26.13 19.94 -3.42
N GLU A 73 27.01 18.94 -3.50
CA GLU A 73 26.80 17.75 -4.34
C GLU A 73 25.93 16.67 -3.66
N LYS A 74 25.78 16.72 -2.31
CA LYS A 74 24.90 15.80 -1.57
C LYS A 74 23.40 16.16 -1.66
N SER A 75 23.07 17.35 -2.18
CA SER A 75 21.69 17.83 -2.30
C SER A 75 21.01 17.50 -3.63
N ALA A 76 21.74 16.89 -4.58
CA ALA A 76 21.19 16.45 -5.85
C ALA A 76 20.83 14.95 -5.77
N ILE A 77 19.57 14.69 -5.44
CA ILE A 77 18.87 13.41 -5.65
C ILE A 77 19.38 12.27 -4.75
N GLU A 78 19.01 12.30 -3.45
CA GLU A 78 18.75 11.03 -2.75
C GLU A 78 17.58 10.34 -3.46
N ARG A 79 17.89 9.60 -4.53
CA ARG A 79 17.02 8.51 -4.98
C ARG A 79 16.81 7.63 -3.75
N PRO A 80 15.59 7.17 -3.46
CA PRO A 80 15.38 6.25 -2.35
C PRO A 80 16.43 5.14 -2.51
N SER A 81 17.33 5.01 -1.54
CA SER A 81 18.32 3.95 -1.57
C SER A 81 17.50 2.67 -1.55
N PHE A 82 17.38 2.04 -2.72
CA PHE A 82 16.64 0.80 -2.89
C PHE A 82 17.38 -0.25 -2.08
N ASP A 83 16.96 -0.40 -0.83
CA ASP A 83 17.42 -1.45 0.03
C ASP A 83 16.95 -2.78 -0.58
N SER A 84 17.87 -3.48 -1.24
CA SER A 84 17.61 -4.73 -1.95
C SER A 84 17.03 -5.79 -1.02
N HIS A 85 17.36 -5.72 0.27
CA HIS A 85 16.82 -6.60 1.30
C HIS A 85 15.31 -6.40 1.48
N THR A 86 14.85 -5.15 1.53
CA THR A 86 13.43 -4.80 1.63
C THR A 86 12.65 -5.21 0.37
N LEU A 87 13.25 -5.07 -0.82
CA LEU A 87 12.65 -5.56 -2.08
C LEU A 87 12.52 -7.08 -2.12
N ILE A 88 13.56 -7.81 -1.70
CA ILE A 88 13.54 -9.28 -1.68
C ILE A 88 12.47 -9.78 -0.72
N ILE A 89 12.36 -9.20 0.48
CA ILE A 89 11.29 -9.55 1.43
C ILE A 89 9.91 -9.28 0.83
N SER A 90 9.71 -8.11 0.20
CA SER A 90 8.44 -7.78 -0.45
C SER A 90 8.09 -8.76 -1.58
N LEU A 91 9.08 -9.21 -2.36
CA LEU A 91 8.90 -10.20 -3.43
C LEU A 91 8.50 -11.57 -2.86
N ILE A 92 9.18 -12.02 -1.80
CA ILE A 92 8.85 -13.30 -1.14
C ILE A 92 7.43 -13.24 -0.58
N MET A 93 7.06 -12.16 0.10
CA MET A 93 5.70 -11.96 0.63
C MET A 93 4.65 -11.95 -0.49
N PHE A 94 4.94 -11.28 -1.61
CA PHE A 94 4.08 -11.29 -2.79
C PHE A 94 3.82 -12.71 -3.31
N LEU A 95 4.87 -13.54 -3.43
CA LEU A 95 4.75 -14.92 -3.90
C LEU A 95 3.95 -15.80 -2.94
N VAL A 96 4.17 -15.65 -1.63
CA VAL A 96 3.42 -16.37 -0.60
C VAL A 96 1.93 -16.02 -0.67
N ILE A 97 1.59 -14.73 -0.72
CA ILE A 97 0.21 -14.26 -0.79
C ILE A 97 -0.44 -14.72 -2.11
N ALA A 98 0.25 -14.60 -3.23
CA ALA A 98 -0.26 -15.02 -4.54
C ALA A 98 -0.55 -16.53 -4.56
N SER A 99 0.32 -17.35 -3.97
CA SER A 99 0.12 -18.81 -3.86
C SER A 99 -1.12 -19.14 -3.04
N ILE A 100 -1.27 -18.52 -1.86
CA ILE A 100 -2.44 -18.72 -0.99
C ILE A 100 -3.73 -18.33 -1.71
N LEU A 101 -3.75 -17.16 -2.35
CA LEU A 101 -4.94 -16.67 -3.07
C LEU A 101 -5.29 -17.55 -4.27
N THR A 102 -4.29 -18.00 -5.03
CA THR A 102 -4.48 -18.91 -6.16
C THR A 102 -5.07 -20.24 -5.69
N PHE A 103 -4.51 -20.82 -4.63
CA PHE A 103 -5.02 -22.06 -4.04
C PHE A 103 -6.45 -21.89 -3.53
N THR A 104 -6.73 -20.77 -2.86
CA THR A 104 -8.07 -20.44 -2.35
C THR A 104 -9.09 -20.34 -3.48
N ALA A 105 -8.76 -19.63 -4.56
CA ALA A 105 -9.61 -19.52 -5.74
C ALA A 105 -9.81 -20.88 -6.44
N LEU A 106 -8.78 -21.73 -6.46
CA LEU A 106 -8.88 -23.07 -7.04
C LEU A 106 -9.83 -23.98 -6.24
N VAL A 107 -9.78 -23.92 -4.90
CA VAL A 107 -10.75 -24.61 -4.03
C VAL A 107 -12.16 -24.07 -4.25
N PHE A 108 -12.31 -22.75 -4.41
CA PHE A 108 -13.60 -22.15 -4.72
C PHE A 108 -14.17 -22.68 -6.04
N PHE A 109 -13.39 -22.68 -7.13
CA PHE A 109 -13.84 -23.22 -8.42
C PHE A 109 -14.12 -24.72 -8.36
N TYR A 110 -13.35 -25.48 -7.56
CA TYR A 110 -13.65 -26.89 -7.32
C TYR A 110 -15.03 -27.06 -6.67
N MET A 111 -15.33 -26.33 -5.59
CA MET A 111 -16.62 -26.40 -4.92
C MET A 111 -17.76 -25.91 -5.81
N GLN A 112 -17.50 -24.92 -6.66
CA GLN A 112 -18.46 -24.49 -7.67
C GLN A 112 -18.75 -25.59 -8.69
N GLY A 113 -17.72 -26.28 -9.20
CA GLY A 113 -17.89 -27.42 -10.09
C GLY A 113 -18.69 -28.57 -9.46
N VAL A 114 -18.50 -28.83 -8.15
CA VAL A 114 -19.33 -29.78 -7.39
C VAL A 114 -20.80 -29.34 -7.37
N MET A 115 -21.06 -28.05 -7.17
CA MET A 115 -22.43 -27.51 -7.08
C MET A 115 -23.15 -27.43 -8.42
N ASP A 116 -22.40 -27.24 -9.51
CA ASP A 116 -22.93 -27.15 -10.87
C ASP A 116 -23.13 -28.53 -11.52
N TYR A 117 -22.58 -29.60 -10.92
CA TYR A 117 -22.75 -30.96 -11.42
C TYR A 117 -24.22 -31.43 -11.38
N SER A 118 -24.68 -31.95 -12.51
CA SER A 118 -26.00 -32.54 -12.65
C SER A 118 -25.98 -33.77 -13.55
N VAL A 119 -26.76 -34.78 -13.17
CA VAL A 119 -26.93 -36.03 -13.92
C VAL A 119 -28.35 -36.07 -14.48
N TYR A 120 -28.48 -36.39 -15.75
CA TYR A 120 -29.80 -36.59 -16.37
C TYR A 120 -30.38 -37.93 -15.93
N ASP A 121 -31.57 -37.90 -15.32
CA ASP A 121 -32.31 -39.10 -14.97
C ASP A 121 -33.38 -39.41 -16.04
N PRO A 122 -33.24 -40.51 -16.80
CA PRO A 122 -34.19 -40.87 -17.84
C PRO A 122 -35.56 -41.30 -17.30
N THR A 123 -35.69 -41.63 -16.01
CA THR A 123 -36.96 -42.07 -15.41
C THR A 123 -37.84 -40.89 -14.98
N SER A 124 -37.26 -39.84 -14.40
CA SER A 124 -37.96 -38.59 -14.08
C SER A 124 -37.97 -37.57 -15.22
N GLY A 125 -37.08 -37.72 -16.21
CA GLY A 125 -36.90 -36.75 -17.30
C GLY A 125 -36.27 -35.43 -16.84
N THR A 126 -35.64 -35.41 -15.66
CA THR A 126 -35.09 -34.20 -15.05
C THR A 126 -33.59 -34.34 -14.78
N ASN A 127 -32.89 -33.20 -14.66
CA ASN A 127 -31.49 -33.17 -14.24
C ASN A 127 -31.43 -33.15 -12.71
N LEU A 128 -30.97 -34.25 -12.12
CA LEU A 128 -30.72 -34.37 -10.70
C LEU A 128 -29.38 -33.68 -10.38
N LYS A 129 -29.43 -32.65 -9.53
CA LYS A 129 -28.22 -31.96 -9.06
C LYS A 129 -27.65 -32.69 -7.85
N LYS A 130 -26.32 -32.65 -7.69
CA LYS A 130 -25.59 -33.22 -6.53
C LYS A 130 -25.72 -34.73 -6.32
N THR A 131 -26.24 -35.45 -7.31
CA THR A 131 -26.27 -36.91 -7.35
C THR A 131 -25.08 -37.45 -8.12
N CYS A 132 -24.48 -38.53 -7.63
CA CYS A 132 -23.38 -39.22 -8.30
C CYS A 132 -23.92 -40.39 -9.13
N ILE A 133 -23.27 -40.66 -10.26
CA ILE A 133 -23.52 -41.84 -11.11
C ILE A 133 -22.92 -43.08 -10.46
N TYR A 134 -21.71 -42.96 -9.89
CA TYR A 134 -21.00 -44.06 -9.25
C TYR A 134 -21.08 -43.94 -7.72
N GLU A 135 -21.12 -45.07 -7.00
CA GLU A 135 -21.16 -45.11 -5.53
C GLU A 135 -19.97 -44.39 -4.88
N ASN A 136 -18.81 -44.37 -5.54
CA ASN A 136 -17.61 -43.69 -5.07
C ASN A 136 -17.57 -42.19 -5.44
N CYS A 137 -18.61 -41.66 -6.09
CA CYS A 137 -18.70 -40.27 -6.58
C CYS A 137 -17.48 -39.82 -7.41
N SER A 138 -16.81 -40.75 -8.11
CA SER A 138 -15.63 -40.40 -8.91
C SER A 138 -15.97 -39.47 -10.07
N ASP A 139 -17.16 -39.61 -10.65
CA ASP A 139 -17.71 -38.75 -11.69
C ASP A 139 -17.84 -37.29 -11.25
N LEU A 140 -18.44 -37.06 -10.08
CA LEU A 140 -18.57 -35.73 -9.48
C LEU A 140 -17.20 -35.11 -9.21
N ARG A 141 -16.29 -35.89 -8.60
CA ARG A 141 -14.94 -35.44 -8.28
C ARG A 141 -14.16 -35.07 -9.54
N ASP A 142 -14.21 -35.91 -10.56
CA ASP A 142 -13.44 -35.73 -11.78
C ASP A 142 -14.00 -34.55 -12.59
N HIS A 143 -15.33 -34.36 -12.61
CA HIS A 143 -15.97 -33.16 -13.16
C HIS A 143 -15.52 -31.89 -12.44
N ALA A 144 -15.57 -31.88 -11.10
CA ALA A 144 -15.15 -30.73 -10.31
C ALA A 144 -13.65 -30.41 -10.45
N LEU A 145 -12.81 -31.44 -10.56
CA LEU A 145 -11.38 -31.28 -10.85
C LEU A 145 -11.16 -30.70 -12.24
N ASP A 146 -11.87 -31.18 -13.26
CA ASP A 146 -11.72 -30.65 -14.62
C ASP A 146 -12.19 -29.19 -14.70
N PHE A 147 -13.32 -28.87 -14.06
CA PHE A 147 -13.81 -27.50 -13.94
C PHE A 147 -12.78 -26.58 -13.27
N ALA A 148 -12.19 -27.01 -12.14
CA ALA A 148 -11.15 -26.26 -11.45
C ALA A 148 -9.89 -26.10 -12.31
N LYS A 149 -9.48 -27.14 -13.05
CA LYS A 149 -8.34 -27.09 -13.98
C LYS A 149 -8.56 -26.11 -15.11
N GLN A 150 -9.75 -26.09 -15.72
CA GLN A 150 -10.09 -25.12 -16.76
C GLN A 150 -10.02 -23.67 -16.26
N LYS A 151 -10.26 -23.45 -14.95
CA LYS A 151 -10.17 -22.13 -14.30
C LYS A 151 -8.83 -21.87 -13.61
N LEU A 152 -7.84 -22.75 -13.74
CA LEU A 152 -6.53 -22.60 -13.09
C LEU A 152 -5.78 -21.35 -13.57
N LEU A 153 -5.83 -21.04 -14.86
CA LEU A 153 -5.19 -19.84 -15.39
C LEU A 153 -5.88 -18.57 -14.86
N LEU A 154 -7.20 -18.61 -14.72
CA LEU A 154 -7.98 -17.52 -14.14
C LEU A 154 -7.65 -17.33 -12.65
N SER A 155 -7.54 -18.41 -11.88
CA SER A 155 -7.18 -18.34 -10.46
C SER A 155 -5.78 -17.78 -10.24
N ILE A 156 -4.81 -18.13 -11.09
CA ILE A 156 -3.45 -17.56 -11.06
C ILE A 156 -3.50 -16.05 -11.32
N ILE A 157 -4.21 -15.61 -12.38
CA ILE A 157 -4.31 -14.18 -12.73
C ILE A 157 -4.94 -13.40 -11.57
N ILE A 158 -6.05 -13.88 -11.03
CA ILE A 158 -6.71 -13.24 -9.88
C ILE A 158 -5.77 -13.19 -8.67
N GLY A 159 -5.06 -14.29 -8.37
CA GLY A 159 -4.09 -14.36 -7.27
C GLY A 159 -2.95 -13.36 -7.42
N LEU A 160 -2.38 -13.23 -8.62
CA LEU A 160 -1.29 -12.29 -8.91
C LEU A 160 -1.75 -10.83 -8.82
N ILE A 161 -2.87 -10.48 -9.47
CA ILE A 161 -3.41 -9.11 -9.44
C ILE A 161 -3.74 -8.70 -8.01
N THR A 162 -4.44 -9.56 -7.27
CA THR A 162 -4.86 -9.27 -5.90
C THR A 162 -3.67 -9.19 -4.95
N SER A 163 -2.69 -10.08 -5.09
CA SER A 163 -1.45 -10.02 -4.31
C SER A 163 -0.68 -8.73 -4.57
N LEU A 164 -0.60 -8.28 -5.83
CA LEU A 164 0.08 -7.04 -6.19
C LEU A 164 -0.62 -5.84 -5.54
N ILE A 165 -1.95 -5.79 -5.60
CA ILE A 165 -2.75 -4.76 -4.95
C ILE A 165 -2.49 -4.75 -3.43
N ILE A 166 -2.49 -5.91 -2.78
CA ILE A 166 -2.24 -6.05 -1.34
C ILE A 166 -0.86 -5.48 -0.97
N VAL A 167 0.18 -5.84 -1.71
CA VAL A 167 1.55 -5.37 -1.46
C VAL A 167 1.68 -3.87 -1.71
N LEU A 168 1.06 -3.35 -2.77
CA LEU A 168 1.03 -1.91 -3.05
C LEU A 168 0.31 -1.14 -1.94
N ILE A 169 -0.86 -1.60 -1.51
CA ILE A 169 -1.63 -0.98 -0.42
C ILE A 169 -0.83 -1.02 0.87
N TYR A 170 -0.20 -2.16 1.20
CA TYR A 170 0.63 -2.27 2.41
C TYR A 170 1.80 -1.29 2.41
N ASN A 171 2.42 -1.04 1.25
CA ASN A 171 3.54 -0.12 1.14
C ASN A 171 3.11 1.37 1.15
N PHE A 172 1.93 1.70 0.62
CA PHE A 172 1.43 3.08 0.53
C PHE A 172 0.59 3.53 1.72
N VAL A 173 -0.12 2.63 2.39
CA VAL A 173 -1.06 2.99 3.45
C VAL A 173 -0.35 3.07 4.81
N SER A 174 -0.15 4.29 5.31
CA SER A 174 0.35 4.54 6.68
C SER A 174 -0.55 3.96 7.78
N PHE A 175 -1.83 3.69 7.49
CA PHE A 175 -2.81 3.16 8.44
C PHE A 175 -2.80 1.62 8.51
N LYS A 176 -1.66 1.04 8.89
CA LYS A 176 -1.46 -0.43 9.02
C LYS A 176 -2.56 -1.12 9.83
N LYS A 177 -3.11 -0.44 10.84
CA LYS A 177 -4.23 -0.96 11.66
C LYS A 177 -5.53 -1.12 10.87
N VAL A 178 -5.92 -0.12 10.08
CA VAL A 178 -7.17 -0.16 9.29
C VAL A 178 -7.09 -1.25 8.22
N PHE A 179 -5.92 -1.42 7.60
CA PHE A 179 -5.70 -2.48 6.63
C PHE A 179 -5.88 -3.89 7.22
N LEU A 180 -5.35 -4.12 8.43
CA LEU A 180 -5.55 -5.37 9.17
C LEU A 180 -7.03 -5.66 9.42
N TRP A 181 -7.81 -4.65 9.81
CA TRP A 181 -9.26 -4.79 9.99
C TRP A 181 -9.99 -5.16 8.70
N ILE A 182 -9.61 -4.55 7.57
CA ILE A 182 -10.20 -4.87 6.25
C ILE A 182 -9.90 -6.31 5.85
N ILE A 183 -8.65 -6.76 5.99
CA ILE A 183 -8.28 -8.16 5.69
C ILE A 183 -9.06 -9.12 6.57
N GLN A 184 -9.19 -8.82 7.86
CA GLN A 184 -9.91 -9.68 8.80
C GLN A 184 -11.40 -9.75 8.49
N ALA A 185 -12.02 -8.64 8.11
CA ALA A 185 -13.40 -8.62 7.64
C ALA A 185 -13.59 -9.45 6.35
N LEU A 186 -12.69 -9.30 5.36
CA LEU A 186 -12.71 -10.10 4.14
C LEU A 186 -12.54 -11.60 4.43
N PHE A 187 -11.66 -11.96 5.36
CA PHE A 187 -11.46 -13.35 5.78
C PHE A 187 -12.72 -13.94 6.43
N ILE A 188 -13.40 -13.18 7.30
CA ILE A 188 -14.68 -13.61 7.89
C ILE A 188 -15.74 -13.82 6.81
N ILE A 189 -15.86 -12.90 5.85
CA ILE A 189 -16.79 -13.05 4.72
C ILE A 189 -16.48 -14.31 3.92
N PHE A 190 -15.19 -14.55 3.62
CA PHE A 190 -14.76 -15.76 2.93
C PHE A 190 -15.15 -17.03 3.69
N LEU A 191 -14.95 -17.07 5.00
CA LEU A 191 -15.36 -18.21 5.84
C LEU A 191 -16.89 -18.41 5.83
N LEU A 192 -17.67 -17.33 5.87
CA LEU A 192 -19.13 -17.40 5.77
C LEU A 192 -19.58 -17.96 4.41
N VAL A 193 -18.95 -17.53 3.32
CA VAL A 193 -19.24 -18.05 1.97
C VAL A 193 -18.88 -19.53 1.87
N MET A 194 -17.70 -19.93 2.33
CA MET A 194 -17.29 -21.34 2.34
C MET A 194 -18.20 -22.19 3.23
N GLY A 195 -18.58 -21.69 4.40
CA GLY A 195 -19.53 -22.35 5.30
C GLY A 195 -20.92 -22.49 4.67
N TYR A 196 -21.40 -21.46 3.97
CA TYR A 196 -22.66 -21.50 3.23
C TYR A 196 -22.63 -22.52 2.08
N LEU A 197 -21.55 -22.54 1.29
CA LEU A 197 -21.36 -23.52 0.22
C LEU A 197 -21.32 -24.94 0.79
N TRP A 198 -20.59 -25.15 1.89
CA TRP A 198 -20.53 -26.44 2.57
C TRP A 198 -21.89 -26.89 3.10
N PHE A 199 -22.62 -26.01 3.77
CA PHE A 199 -23.95 -26.31 4.32
C PHE A 199 -24.96 -26.63 3.21
N ASN A 200 -24.92 -25.89 2.10
CA ASN A 200 -25.76 -26.20 0.94
C ASN A 200 -25.38 -27.51 0.27
N PHE A 201 -24.11 -27.88 0.28
CA PHE A 201 -23.64 -29.16 -0.21
C PHE A 201 -24.17 -30.31 0.65
N THR A 202 -23.96 -30.27 1.97
CA THR A 202 -24.41 -31.33 2.89
C THR A 202 -25.92 -31.49 2.92
N ARG A 203 -26.68 -30.41 2.76
CA ARG A 203 -28.15 -30.44 2.74
C ARG A 203 -28.74 -30.94 1.41
N GLY A 204 -27.94 -31.02 0.35
CA GLY A 204 -28.36 -31.53 -0.96
C GLY A 204 -28.00 -32.98 -1.23
N ILE A 205 -27.35 -33.67 -0.29
CA ILE A 205 -27.01 -35.11 -0.36
C ILE A 205 -28.05 -35.96 0.41
N GLY A 206 -29.12 -35.35 0.93
CA GLY A 206 -30.27 -36.06 1.52
C GLY A 206 -31.47 -36.04 0.59
#